data_AF-A0A1A7WEX1-F1
#
_entry.id   AF-A0A1A7WEX1-F1
#
_cell.length_a   1.000
_cell.length_b   1.000
_cell.length_c   1.000
_cell.angle_alpha   90.00
_cell.angle_beta   90.00
_cell.angle_gamma   90.00
#
_symmetry.space_group_name_H-M   'P 1'
#
loop_
_entity.id
_entity.type
_entity.pdbx_description
1 polymer ?
#
loop_
_entity_poly.entity_id
_entity_poly.type
_entity_poly.pdbx_seq_one_letter_code
_entity_poly.pdbx_strand_id
1 'polypeptide(L)'
;NSLITLTFHLLNQYGLVELFQLDMVKLWRFLVLVQEDYHNDNPYHNSVHAADVTQAMFCFLQEPMLANSLTSYDILLGLLAAATHDLDHPGVNQLFLIKTDHYLATLYRNTSVLENHHWKSAVGLLRETGLFSHLPADDSLNMERDLGSLILATDISRQNDYLSRFRMHLDQGNLCLSSASHRHFVLQMALKCADICNPCRPWELSKQWSEKVTKEFFQQGDIEKKHKLEVSPLCDRESNTVGKIQIGFMTYVAEPLFAEWARFSDTRLSQTMLGHMGLNKASWGGLQQEQTPASDEAEPSAAAAGGSSSKEIPQGSRES
;
A
#
# COMPACT_ATOMS: atom_id res chain seq x y z
N ASN A 1 9.61 -1.74 -19.26
CA ASN A 1 9.16 -3.14 -19.50
C ASN A 1 9.36 -4.07 -18.31
N SER A 2 9.49 -3.58 -17.07
CA SER A 2 9.67 -4.44 -15.90
C SER A 2 8.42 -5.30 -15.63
N LEU A 3 7.23 -4.70 -15.68
CA LEU A 3 5.96 -5.38 -15.44
C LEU A 3 5.72 -6.51 -16.44
N ILE A 4 5.85 -6.24 -17.74
CA ILE A 4 5.66 -7.25 -18.79
C ILE A 4 6.62 -8.43 -18.59
N THR A 5 7.92 -8.15 -18.53
CA THR A 5 8.96 -9.20 -18.47
C THR A 5 8.84 -10.04 -17.21
N LEU A 6 8.62 -9.39 -16.06
CA LEU A 6 8.45 -10.09 -14.78
C LEU A 6 7.19 -10.96 -14.79
N THR A 7 6.02 -10.40 -15.09
CA THR A 7 4.76 -11.15 -15.04
C THR A 7 4.76 -12.29 -16.04
N PHE A 8 5.25 -12.07 -17.26
CA PHE A 8 5.39 -13.13 -18.25
C PHE A 8 6.34 -14.24 -17.77
N HIS A 9 7.48 -13.88 -17.17
CA HIS A 9 8.41 -14.86 -16.61
C HIS A 9 7.75 -15.69 -15.50
N LEU A 10 7.04 -15.05 -14.57
CA LEU A 10 6.39 -15.73 -13.45
C LEU A 10 5.26 -16.67 -13.92
N LEU A 11 4.46 -16.24 -14.89
CA LEU A 11 3.43 -17.10 -15.49
C LEU A 11 4.03 -18.35 -16.14
N ASN A 12 5.17 -18.23 -16.81
CA ASN A 12 5.90 -19.37 -17.36
C ASN A 12 6.55 -20.23 -16.27
N GLN A 13 7.14 -19.62 -15.23
CA GLN A 13 7.78 -20.32 -14.13
C GLN A 13 6.81 -21.23 -13.38
N TYR A 14 5.56 -20.82 -13.20
CA TYR A 14 4.50 -21.65 -12.64
C TYR A 14 3.81 -22.59 -13.65
N GLY A 15 4.23 -22.59 -14.91
CA GLY A 15 3.61 -23.41 -15.98
C GLY A 15 2.19 -23.00 -16.35
N LEU A 16 1.75 -21.78 -15.98
CA LEU A 16 0.36 -21.34 -16.12
C LEU A 16 -0.04 -21.12 -17.58
N VAL A 17 0.92 -20.73 -18.44
CA VAL A 17 0.69 -20.57 -19.87
C VAL A 17 0.20 -21.88 -20.50
N GLU A 18 0.91 -22.98 -20.22
CA GLU A 18 0.55 -24.29 -20.75
C GLU A 18 -0.73 -24.83 -20.10
N LEU A 19 -0.80 -24.76 -18.76
CA LEU A 19 -1.90 -25.33 -17.99
C LEU A 19 -3.26 -24.70 -18.34
N PHE A 20 -3.30 -23.38 -18.54
CA PHE A 20 -4.51 -22.65 -18.92
C PHE A 20 -4.66 -22.46 -20.43
N GLN A 21 -3.74 -23.04 -21.23
CA GLN A 21 -3.74 -22.93 -22.70
C GLN A 21 -3.80 -21.47 -23.17
N LEU A 22 -3.00 -20.60 -22.53
CA LEU A 22 -2.96 -19.19 -22.86
C LEU A 22 -2.24 -18.99 -24.19
N ASP A 23 -2.92 -18.36 -25.14
CA ASP A 23 -2.29 -17.90 -26.38
C ASP A 23 -1.21 -16.86 -26.03
N MET A 24 0.04 -17.15 -26.38
CA MET A 24 1.19 -16.31 -26.04
C MET A 24 1.14 -14.93 -26.67
N VAL A 25 0.55 -14.79 -27.85
CA VAL A 25 0.39 -13.49 -28.52
C VAL A 25 -0.65 -12.66 -27.79
N LYS A 26 -1.79 -13.26 -27.41
CA LYS A 26 -2.82 -12.60 -26.61
C LYS A 26 -2.31 -12.22 -25.22
N LEU A 27 -1.56 -13.11 -24.57
CA LEU A 27 -0.96 -12.85 -23.26
C LEU A 27 0.03 -11.68 -23.33
N TRP A 28 0.93 -11.69 -24.32
CA TRP A 28 1.88 -10.60 -24.50
C TRP A 28 1.15 -9.28 -24.76
N ARG A 29 0.14 -9.28 -25.64
CA ARG A 29 -0.68 -8.10 -25.91
C ARG A 29 -1.38 -7.59 -24.64
N PHE A 30 -1.96 -8.48 -23.83
CA PHE A 30 -2.58 -8.12 -22.56
C PHE A 30 -1.59 -7.46 -21.61
N LEU A 31 -0.40 -8.04 -21.43
CA LEU A 31 0.61 -7.46 -20.55
C LEU A 31 1.14 -6.12 -21.05
N VAL A 32 1.25 -5.94 -22.38
CA VAL A 32 1.61 -4.64 -22.98
C VAL A 32 0.53 -3.61 -22.67
N LEU A 33 -0.75 -3.90 -22.93
CA LEU A 33 -1.83 -2.97 -22.64
C LEU A 33 -1.89 -2.61 -21.15
N VAL A 34 -1.74 -3.60 -20.26
CA VAL A 34 -1.66 -3.37 -18.82
C VAL A 34 -0.54 -2.40 -18.47
N GLN A 35 0.67 -2.59 -19.02
CA GLN A 35 1.80 -1.71 -18.71
C GLN A 35 1.59 -0.29 -19.23
N GLU A 36 1.08 -0.13 -20.44
CA GLU A 36 0.90 1.19 -21.07
C GLU A 36 -0.28 1.98 -20.47
N ASP A 37 -1.27 1.30 -19.89
CA ASP A 37 -2.38 1.92 -19.14
C ASP A 37 -1.97 2.36 -17.72
N TYR A 38 -0.73 2.12 -17.29
CA TYR A 38 -0.16 2.79 -16.12
C TYR A 38 0.46 4.13 -16.51
N HIS A 39 0.09 5.19 -15.78
CA HIS A 39 0.64 6.52 -15.99
C HIS A 39 2.09 6.64 -15.50
N ASN A 40 3.05 6.65 -16.43
CA ASN A 40 4.48 6.79 -16.11
C ASN A 40 4.86 8.13 -15.47
N ASP A 41 4.00 9.15 -15.58
CA ASP A 41 4.20 10.47 -14.97
C ASP A 41 3.88 10.49 -13.47
N ASN A 42 3.11 9.51 -12.97
CA ASN A 42 2.88 9.34 -11.53
C ASN A 42 4.20 8.92 -10.86
N PRO A 43 4.67 9.64 -9.82
CA PRO A 43 5.92 9.27 -9.13
C PRO A 43 5.92 7.86 -8.52
N TYR A 44 4.77 7.41 -8.01
CA TYR A 44 4.59 6.15 -7.29
C TYR A 44 3.65 5.20 -8.03
N HIS A 45 2.38 5.57 -8.26
CA HIS A 45 1.37 4.67 -8.83
C HIS A 45 1.53 4.53 -10.35
N ASN A 46 2.57 3.79 -10.75
CA ASN A 46 2.94 3.49 -12.13
C ASN A 46 3.30 2.00 -12.31
N SER A 47 3.66 1.62 -13.54
CA SER A 47 3.95 0.22 -13.89
C SER A 47 5.11 -0.43 -13.09
N VAL A 48 6.02 0.37 -12.52
CA VAL A 48 7.12 -0.14 -11.67
C VAL A 48 6.61 -0.54 -10.29
N HIS A 49 5.66 0.23 -9.72
CA HIS A 49 4.96 -0.16 -8.49
C HIS A 49 4.20 -1.48 -8.70
N ALA A 50 3.43 -1.58 -9.78
CA ALA A 50 2.74 -2.83 -10.13
C ALA A 50 3.69 -4.03 -10.27
N ALA A 51 4.89 -3.80 -10.83
CA ALA A 51 5.92 -4.84 -10.91
C ALA A 51 6.48 -5.21 -9.52
N ASP A 52 6.71 -4.24 -8.63
CA ASP A 52 7.15 -4.50 -7.24
C ASP A 52 6.09 -5.31 -6.47
N VAL A 53 4.82 -4.94 -6.57
CA VAL A 53 3.70 -5.66 -5.94
C VAL A 53 3.58 -7.07 -6.52
N THR A 54 3.73 -7.25 -7.83
CA THR A 54 3.73 -8.58 -8.46
C THR A 54 4.90 -9.44 -7.97
N GLN A 55 6.08 -8.84 -7.80
CA GLN A 55 7.26 -9.53 -7.25
C GLN A 55 7.05 -9.92 -5.77
N ALA A 56 6.51 -9.03 -4.96
CA ALA A 56 6.20 -9.31 -3.55
C ALA A 56 5.12 -10.39 -3.43
N MET A 57 4.06 -10.32 -4.26
CA MET A 57 3.03 -11.34 -4.33
C MET A 57 3.63 -12.71 -4.68
N PHE A 58 4.55 -12.78 -5.64
CA PHE A 58 5.29 -14.01 -5.94
C PHE A 58 6.01 -14.57 -4.70
N CYS A 59 6.69 -13.73 -3.91
CA CYS A 59 7.32 -14.19 -2.67
C CYS A 59 6.31 -14.75 -1.66
N PHE A 60 5.13 -14.12 -1.50
CA PHE A 60 4.09 -14.65 -0.61
C PHE A 60 3.49 -15.96 -1.11
N LEU A 61 3.30 -16.12 -2.43
CA LEU A 61 2.81 -17.36 -3.01
C LEU A 61 3.78 -18.54 -2.78
N GLN A 62 5.07 -18.26 -2.55
CA GLN A 62 6.09 -19.25 -2.22
C GLN A 62 6.16 -19.60 -0.72
N GLU A 63 5.46 -18.87 0.16
CA GLU A 63 5.43 -19.21 1.59
C GLU A 63 4.82 -20.60 1.81
N PRO A 64 5.36 -21.44 2.72
CA PRO A 64 5.04 -22.87 2.77
C PRO A 64 3.55 -23.19 2.89
N MET A 65 2.79 -22.42 3.68
CA MET A 65 1.36 -22.65 3.84
C MET A 65 0.57 -22.39 2.55
N LEU A 66 0.98 -21.38 1.79
CA LEU A 66 0.37 -21.02 0.51
C LEU A 66 0.83 -21.94 -0.61
N ALA A 67 2.14 -22.16 -0.76
CA ALA A 67 2.71 -23.02 -1.78
C ALA A 67 2.14 -24.45 -1.75
N ASN A 68 1.82 -24.97 -0.55
CA ASN A 68 1.24 -26.30 -0.38
C ASN A 68 -0.28 -26.38 -0.57
N SER A 69 -0.98 -25.24 -0.62
CA SER A 69 -2.45 -25.20 -0.60
C SER A 69 -3.08 -24.56 -1.84
N LEU A 70 -2.38 -23.62 -2.47
CA LEU A 70 -2.89 -22.88 -3.61
C LEU A 70 -2.99 -23.76 -4.85
N THR A 71 -4.10 -23.58 -5.57
CA THR A 71 -4.27 -24.14 -6.91
C THR A 71 -3.60 -23.24 -7.95
N SER A 72 -3.39 -23.75 -9.16
CA SER A 72 -2.89 -22.94 -10.25
C SER A 72 -3.83 -21.78 -10.63
N TYR A 73 -5.14 -21.92 -10.38
CA TYR A 73 -6.11 -20.83 -10.55
C TYR A 73 -5.88 -19.71 -9.53
N ASP A 74 -5.65 -20.07 -8.27
CA ASP A 74 -5.34 -19.13 -7.20
C ASP A 74 -4.05 -18.33 -7.51
N ILE A 75 -3.02 -19.01 -8.03
CA ILE A 75 -1.74 -18.38 -8.42
C ILE A 75 -1.93 -17.46 -9.63
N LEU A 76 -2.65 -17.90 -10.67
CA LEU A 76 -2.95 -17.09 -11.85
C LEU A 76 -3.68 -15.80 -11.45
N LEU A 77 -4.75 -15.91 -10.66
CA LEU A 77 -5.49 -14.77 -10.15
C LEU A 77 -4.62 -13.83 -9.31
N GLY A 78 -3.81 -14.36 -8.40
CA GLY A 78 -2.93 -13.57 -7.54
C GLY A 78 -1.93 -12.73 -8.34
N LEU A 79 -1.31 -13.31 -9.37
CA LEU A 79 -0.36 -12.60 -10.24
C LEU A 79 -1.05 -11.55 -11.12
N LEU A 80 -2.21 -11.88 -11.69
CA LEU A 80 -2.97 -10.92 -12.51
C LEU A 80 -3.49 -9.75 -11.66
N ALA A 81 -4.04 -10.04 -10.48
CA ALA A 81 -4.52 -9.01 -9.55
C ALA A 81 -3.38 -8.07 -9.16
N ALA A 82 -2.20 -8.61 -8.77
CA ALA A 82 -1.05 -7.79 -8.42
C ALA A 82 -0.59 -6.89 -9.58
N ALA A 83 -0.58 -7.42 -10.82
CA ALA A 83 -0.16 -6.67 -11.99
C ALA A 83 -1.15 -5.57 -12.41
N THR A 84 -2.40 -5.63 -11.98
CA THR A 84 -3.46 -4.69 -12.41
C THR A 84 -4.16 -3.95 -11.26
N HIS A 85 -3.71 -4.10 -10.00
CA HIS A 85 -4.46 -3.57 -8.85
C HIS A 85 -4.59 -2.05 -8.83
N ASP A 86 -3.70 -1.35 -9.54
CA ASP A 86 -3.63 0.13 -9.66
C ASP A 86 -3.75 0.61 -11.13
N LEU A 87 -4.32 -0.22 -12.00
CA LEU A 87 -4.38 0.06 -13.44
C LEU A 87 -5.12 1.39 -13.72
N ASP A 88 -4.53 2.28 -14.53
CA ASP A 88 -5.07 3.61 -14.83
C ASP A 88 -5.28 4.49 -13.56
N HIS A 89 -4.38 4.37 -12.58
CA HIS A 89 -4.40 5.25 -11.39
C HIS A 89 -4.12 6.72 -11.77
N PRO A 90 -4.98 7.69 -11.36
CA PRO A 90 -4.88 9.08 -11.81
C PRO A 90 -3.85 9.92 -11.05
N GLY A 91 -3.11 9.33 -10.11
CA GLY A 91 -2.13 10.03 -9.28
C GLY A 91 -2.74 10.85 -8.14
N VAL A 92 -4.03 10.65 -7.87
CA VAL A 92 -4.78 11.33 -6.80
C VAL A 92 -5.69 10.34 -6.08
N ASN A 93 -5.96 10.60 -4.80
CA ASN A 93 -6.74 9.71 -3.96
C ASN A 93 -8.27 9.83 -4.18
N GLN A 94 -9.02 8.87 -3.64
CA GLN A 94 -10.49 8.85 -3.72
C GLN A 94 -11.14 10.14 -3.18
N LEU A 95 -10.66 10.70 -2.08
CA LEU A 95 -11.23 11.93 -1.50
C LEU A 95 -11.11 13.12 -2.46
N PHE A 96 -10.01 13.19 -3.21
CA PHE A 96 -9.83 14.18 -4.27
C PHE A 96 -10.85 13.98 -5.40
N LEU A 97 -11.04 12.75 -5.88
CA LEU A 97 -12.02 12.46 -6.93
C LEU A 97 -13.45 12.83 -6.52
N ILE A 98 -13.81 12.55 -5.26
CA ILE A 98 -15.15 12.88 -4.73
C ILE A 98 -15.34 14.40 -4.65
N LYS A 99 -14.40 15.12 -4.03
CA LYS A 99 -14.57 16.58 -3.81
C LYS A 99 -14.44 17.42 -5.08
N THR A 100 -13.95 16.84 -6.17
CA THR A 100 -13.84 17.49 -7.48
C THR A 100 -14.93 17.03 -8.46
N ASP A 101 -15.93 16.27 -7.98
CA ASP A 101 -17.01 15.71 -8.80
C ASP A 101 -16.50 14.95 -10.04
N HIS A 102 -15.38 14.24 -9.89
CA HIS A 102 -14.82 13.45 -10.98
C HIS A 102 -15.81 12.34 -11.40
N TYR A 103 -15.90 12.05 -12.71
CA TYR A 103 -16.91 11.12 -13.23
C TYR A 103 -16.80 9.71 -12.60
N LEU A 104 -15.59 9.27 -12.24
CA LEU A 104 -15.36 7.99 -11.55
C LEU A 104 -16.06 7.93 -10.18
N ALA A 105 -16.07 9.04 -9.43
CA ALA A 105 -16.74 9.11 -8.14
C ALA A 105 -18.26 8.89 -8.29
N THR A 106 -18.85 9.47 -9.35
CA THR A 106 -20.25 9.23 -9.71
C THR A 106 -20.49 7.79 -10.17
N LEU A 107 -19.64 7.27 -11.07
CA LEU A 107 -19.76 5.93 -11.64
C LEU A 107 -19.74 4.84 -10.55
N TYR A 108 -18.87 4.98 -9.56
CA TYR A 108 -18.69 4.03 -8.46
C TYR A 108 -19.32 4.47 -7.14
N ARG A 109 -20.18 5.49 -7.18
CA ARG A 109 -20.99 5.95 -6.04
C ARG A 109 -20.16 6.16 -4.76
N ASN A 110 -19.02 6.85 -4.90
CA ASN A 110 -18.10 7.20 -3.81
C ASN A 110 -17.61 6.01 -2.95
N THR A 111 -17.64 4.78 -3.48
CA THR A 111 -17.26 3.56 -2.73
C THR A 111 -16.15 2.83 -3.47
N SER A 112 -14.96 2.72 -2.86
CA SER A 112 -13.76 2.09 -3.45
C SER A 112 -13.58 2.51 -4.91
N VAL A 113 -13.61 3.83 -5.15
CA VAL A 113 -13.71 4.45 -6.47
C VAL A 113 -12.53 4.05 -7.34
N LEU A 114 -11.34 4.09 -6.78
CA LEU A 114 -10.10 3.75 -7.47
C LEU A 114 -10.04 2.25 -7.71
N GLU A 115 -10.29 1.42 -6.71
CA GLU A 115 -10.16 -0.03 -6.83
C GLU A 115 -11.22 -0.63 -7.77
N ASN A 116 -12.44 -0.06 -7.80
CA ASN A 116 -13.42 -0.41 -8.83
C ASN A 116 -12.95 0.00 -10.23
N HIS A 117 -12.32 1.17 -10.37
CA HIS A 117 -11.75 1.63 -11.63
C HIS A 117 -10.69 0.64 -12.14
N HIS A 118 -9.69 0.34 -11.31
CA HIS A 118 -8.61 -0.60 -11.63
C HIS A 118 -9.17 -1.96 -12.04
N TRP A 119 -10.14 -2.47 -11.27
CA TRP A 119 -10.83 -3.72 -11.59
C TRP A 119 -11.54 -3.68 -12.94
N LYS A 120 -12.36 -2.66 -13.22
CA LYS A 120 -13.12 -2.58 -14.47
C LYS A 120 -12.21 -2.37 -15.68
N SER A 121 -11.14 -1.60 -15.53
CA SER A 121 -10.10 -1.45 -16.56
C SER A 121 -9.41 -2.79 -16.85
N ALA A 122 -9.02 -3.54 -15.81
CA ALA A 122 -8.41 -4.86 -15.98
C ALA A 122 -9.34 -5.84 -16.71
N VAL A 123 -10.63 -5.86 -16.35
CA VAL A 123 -11.65 -6.65 -17.04
C VAL A 123 -11.82 -6.20 -18.50
N GLY A 124 -11.79 -4.89 -18.77
CA GLY A 124 -11.82 -4.34 -20.12
C GLY A 124 -10.68 -4.91 -20.98
N LEU A 125 -9.45 -4.87 -20.49
CA LEU A 125 -8.27 -5.38 -21.20
C LEU A 125 -8.31 -6.91 -21.40
N LEU A 126 -8.79 -7.66 -20.39
CA LEU A 126 -8.98 -9.12 -20.52
C LEU A 126 -9.96 -9.48 -21.64
N ARG A 127 -11.07 -8.73 -21.74
CA ARG A 127 -12.09 -8.92 -22.77
C ARG A 127 -11.60 -8.48 -24.15
N GLU A 128 -10.94 -7.33 -24.24
CA GLU A 128 -10.41 -6.81 -25.51
C GLU A 128 -9.38 -7.76 -26.14
N THR A 129 -8.49 -8.29 -25.31
CA THR A 129 -7.45 -9.22 -25.79
C THR A 129 -7.98 -10.63 -26.03
N GLY A 130 -9.15 -10.96 -25.47
CA GLY A 130 -9.72 -12.30 -25.52
C GLY A 130 -8.78 -13.34 -24.93
N LEU A 131 -7.98 -12.98 -23.92
CA LEU A 131 -6.97 -13.85 -23.30
C LEU A 131 -7.59 -15.15 -22.77
N PHE A 132 -8.82 -15.05 -22.25
CA PHE A 132 -9.60 -16.17 -21.71
C PHE A 132 -10.80 -16.54 -22.58
N SER A 133 -10.84 -16.13 -23.86
CA SER A 133 -12.00 -16.33 -24.73
C SER A 133 -12.33 -17.80 -25.05
N HIS A 134 -11.39 -18.71 -24.79
CA HIS A 134 -11.55 -20.15 -24.96
C HIS A 134 -12.14 -20.84 -23.72
N LEU A 135 -12.17 -20.16 -22.57
CA LEU A 135 -12.80 -20.69 -21.36
C LEU A 135 -14.34 -20.61 -21.50
N PRO A 136 -15.08 -21.50 -20.80
CA PRO A 136 -16.53 -21.34 -20.65
C PRO A 136 -16.90 -19.97 -20.09
N ALA A 137 -18.02 -19.40 -20.55
CA ALA A 137 -18.45 -18.06 -20.16
C ALA A 137 -18.59 -17.89 -18.64
N ASP A 138 -19.11 -18.92 -17.95
CA ASP A 138 -19.24 -18.91 -16.49
C ASP A 138 -17.88 -18.85 -15.78
N ASP A 139 -16.86 -19.53 -16.31
CA ASP A 139 -15.51 -19.51 -15.75
C ASP A 139 -14.84 -18.14 -15.94
N SER A 140 -15.00 -17.53 -17.12
CA SER A 140 -14.51 -16.16 -17.36
C SER A 140 -15.20 -15.16 -16.42
N LEU A 141 -16.51 -15.24 -16.23
CA LEU A 141 -17.24 -14.34 -15.33
C LEU A 141 -16.84 -14.55 -13.86
N ASN A 142 -16.64 -15.79 -13.43
CA ASN A 142 -16.12 -16.10 -12.10
C ASN A 142 -14.71 -15.52 -11.90
N MET A 143 -13.83 -15.66 -12.90
CA MET A 143 -12.48 -15.08 -12.87
C MET A 143 -12.51 -13.56 -12.77
N GLU A 144 -13.36 -12.87 -13.55
CA GLU A 144 -13.52 -11.41 -13.46
C GLU A 144 -14.00 -10.96 -12.06
N ARG A 145 -14.91 -11.72 -11.44
CA ARG A 145 -15.41 -11.45 -10.09
C ARG A 145 -14.30 -11.66 -9.05
N ASP A 146 -13.59 -12.78 -9.13
CA ASP A 146 -12.58 -13.15 -8.15
C ASP A 146 -11.35 -12.23 -8.25
N LEU A 147 -10.97 -11.82 -9.48
CA LEU A 147 -9.99 -10.77 -9.74
C LEU A 147 -10.40 -9.45 -9.07
N GLY A 148 -11.64 -9.01 -9.29
CA GLY A 148 -12.17 -7.80 -8.66
C GLY A 148 -12.19 -7.88 -7.14
N SER A 149 -12.50 -9.04 -6.59
CA SER A 149 -12.47 -9.29 -5.14
C SER A 149 -11.07 -9.15 -4.55
N LEU A 150 -10.02 -9.54 -5.29
CA LEU A 150 -8.63 -9.31 -4.87
C LEU A 150 -8.27 -7.82 -4.92
N ILE A 151 -8.55 -7.14 -6.05
CA ILE A 151 -8.25 -5.72 -6.24
C ILE A 151 -8.99 -4.86 -5.21
N LEU A 152 -10.29 -5.09 -4.98
CA LEU A 152 -11.06 -4.34 -3.97
C LEU A 152 -10.53 -4.48 -2.54
N ALA A 153 -9.74 -5.52 -2.25
CA ALA A 153 -9.13 -5.66 -0.93
C ALA A 153 -7.96 -4.68 -0.70
N THR A 154 -7.37 -4.12 -1.76
CA THR A 154 -6.29 -3.14 -1.65
C THR A 154 -6.77 -1.77 -1.19
N ASP A 155 -8.08 -1.49 -1.22
CA ASP A 155 -8.67 -0.26 -0.66
C ASP A 155 -8.23 -0.09 0.79
N ILE A 156 -7.33 0.87 0.99
CA ILE A 156 -6.68 1.10 2.27
C ILE A 156 -7.66 1.62 3.32
N SER A 157 -8.73 2.30 2.90
CA SER A 157 -9.77 2.80 3.80
C SER A 157 -10.53 1.66 4.49
N ARG A 158 -10.49 0.46 3.91
CA ARG A 158 -11.14 -0.76 4.42
C ARG A 158 -10.18 -1.70 5.13
N GLN A 159 -8.91 -1.30 5.34
CA GLN A 159 -7.92 -2.18 5.98
C GLN A 159 -8.39 -2.74 7.33
N ASN A 160 -9.04 -1.92 8.16
CA ASN A 160 -9.52 -2.36 9.47
C ASN A 160 -10.54 -3.51 9.39
N ASP A 161 -11.39 -3.53 8.36
CA ASP A 161 -12.37 -4.60 8.14
C ASP A 161 -11.66 -5.93 7.85
N TYR A 162 -10.72 -5.91 6.89
CA TYR A 162 -9.93 -7.07 6.50
C TYR A 162 -9.04 -7.57 7.63
N LEU A 163 -8.34 -6.65 8.31
CA LEU A 163 -7.41 -6.98 9.39
C LEU A 163 -8.15 -7.56 10.61
N SER A 164 -9.29 -6.98 10.99
CA SER A 164 -10.10 -7.49 12.10
C SER A 164 -10.64 -8.88 11.81
N ARG A 165 -11.12 -9.12 10.59
CA ARG A 165 -11.57 -10.44 10.16
C ARG A 165 -10.42 -11.46 10.13
N PHE A 166 -9.24 -11.06 9.66
CA PHE A 166 -8.08 -11.93 9.62
C PHE A 166 -7.61 -12.29 11.03
N ARG A 167 -7.48 -11.31 11.91
CA ARG A 167 -7.19 -11.52 13.34
C ARG A 167 -8.17 -12.47 13.99
N MET A 168 -9.48 -12.28 13.78
CA MET A 168 -10.51 -13.18 14.31
C MET A 168 -10.31 -14.63 13.85
N HIS A 169 -10.02 -14.84 12.57
CA HIS A 169 -9.76 -16.17 12.04
C HIS A 169 -8.48 -16.81 12.63
N LEU A 170 -7.43 -16.01 12.87
CA LEU A 170 -6.19 -16.44 13.51
C LEU A 170 -6.40 -16.77 14.99
N ASP A 171 -7.14 -15.94 15.73
CA ASP A 171 -7.45 -16.14 17.14
C ASP A 171 -8.29 -17.41 17.35
N GLN A 172 -9.21 -17.70 16.43
CA GLN A 172 -10.06 -18.89 16.45
C GLN A 172 -9.38 -20.14 15.88
N GLY A 173 -8.22 -20.00 15.22
CA GLY A 173 -7.53 -21.12 14.56
C GLY A 173 -8.37 -21.83 13.49
N ASN A 174 -9.27 -21.11 12.81
CA ASN A 174 -10.26 -21.71 11.90
C ASN A 174 -10.00 -21.43 10.40
N LEU A 175 -8.83 -20.86 10.05
CA LEU A 175 -8.39 -20.80 8.64
C LEU A 175 -8.15 -22.21 8.10
N CYS A 176 -8.93 -22.56 7.09
CA CYS A 176 -8.88 -23.87 6.44
C CYS A 176 -8.49 -23.70 4.96
N LEU A 177 -7.20 -23.85 4.64
CA LEU A 177 -6.68 -23.59 3.29
C LEU A 177 -7.09 -24.66 2.24
N SER A 178 -7.78 -25.73 2.63
CA SER A 178 -8.47 -26.58 1.65
C SER A 178 -9.77 -25.94 1.14
N SER A 179 -10.35 -24.98 1.87
CA SER A 179 -11.50 -24.18 1.43
C SER A 179 -11.08 -23.08 0.46
N ALA A 180 -11.71 -23.04 -0.71
CA ALA A 180 -11.46 -22.00 -1.71
C ALA A 180 -11.73 -20.58 -1.16
N SER A 181 -12.77 -20.40 -0.34
CA SER A 181 -13.08 -19.07 0.22
C SER A 181 -12.03 -18.59 1.23
N HIS A 182 -11.44 -19.50 2.01
CA HIS A 182 -10.35 -19.17 2.93
C HIS A 182 -9.05 -18.93 2.18
N ARG A 183 -8.72 -19.72 1.15
CA ARG A 183 -7.56 -19.42 0.29
C ARG A 183 -7.68 -18.06 -0.38
N HIS A 184 -8.84 -17.75 -0.96
CA HIS A 184 -9.11 -16.46 -1.58
C HIS A 184 -8.96 -15.30 -0.58
N PHE A 185 -9.50 -15.46 0.64
CA PHE A 185 -9.35 -14.45 1.68
C PHE A 185 -7.88 -14.26 2.10
N VAL A 186 -7.10 -15.34 2.23
CA VAL A 186 -5.66 -15.22 2.53
C VAL A 186 -4.90 -14.60 1.35
N LEU A 187 -5.29 -14.86 0.10
CA LEU A 187 -4.74 -14.17 -1.07
C LEU A 187 -5.04 -12.66 -1.05
N GLN A 188 -6.24 -12.25 -0.61
CA GLN A 188 -6.53 -10.83 -0.38
C GLN A 188 -5.56 -10.24 0.64
N MET A 189 -5.31 -10.93 1.76
CA MET A 189 -4.35 -10.47 2.77
C MET A 189 -2.91 -10.42 2.23
N ALA A 190 -2.51 -11.40 1.41
CA ALA A 190 -1.19 -11.43 0.76
C ALA A 190 -1.02 -10.27 -0.22
N LEU A 191 -2.04 -9.97 -1.04
CA LEU A 191 -2.01 -8.83 -1.96
C LEU A 191 -1.98 -7.50 -1.20
N LYS A 192 -2.73 -7.37 -0.10
CA LYS A 192 -2.61 -6.19 0.79
C LYS A 192 -1.19 -6.05 1.33
N CYS A 193 -0.57 -7.15 1.79
CA CYS A 193 0.81 -7.11 2.24
C CYS A 193 1.73 -6.67 1.09
N ALA A 194 1.56 -7.21 -0.10
CA ALA A 194 2.39 -6.90 -1.28
C ALA A 194 2.31 -5.42 -1.65
N ASP A 195 1.11 -4.86 -1.66
CA ASP A 195 0.83 -3.46 -1.99
C ASP A 195 1.53 -2.48 -1.04
N ILE A 196 1.54 -2.78 0.28
CA ILE A 196 2.15 -1.91 1.28
C ILE A 196 3.48 -2.42 1.85
N CYS A 197 4.22 -3.27 1.11
CA CYS A 197 5.46 -3.88 1.61
C CYS A 197 6.71 -3.00 1.46
N ASN A 198 6.64 -1.79 0.91
CA ASN A 198 7.87 -1.00 0.70
C ASN A 198 8.65 -0.75 2.01
N PRO A 199 8.01 -0.45 3.16
CA PRO A 199 8.70 -0.38 4.46
C PRO A 199 9.40 -1.66 4.90
N CYS A 200 9.02 -2.82 4.36
CA CYS A 200 9.59 -4.13 4.67
C CYS A 200 10.83 -4.46 3.82
N ARG A 201 11.19 -3.59 2.87
CA ARG A 201 12.37 -3.75 2.01
C ARG A 201 13.62 -3.19 2.68
N PRO A 202 14.83 -3.57 2.24
CA PRO A 202 16.06 -2.91 2.65
C PRO A 202 15.96 -1.39 2.50
N TRP A 203 16.64 -0.66 3.38
CA TRP A 203 16.56 0.80 3.50
C TRP A 203 16.62 1.55 2.16
N GLU A 204 17.57 1.21 1.29
CA GLU A 204 17.74 1.91 0.01
C GLU A 204 16.52 1.83 -0.92
N LEU A 205 15.79 0.71 -0.90
CA LEU A 205 14.55 0.55 -1.66
C LEU A 205 13.39 1.24 -0.95
N SER A 206 13.24 1.00 0.35
CA SER A 206 12.21 1.60 1.20
C SER A 206 12.24 3.13 1.13
N LYS A 207 13.44 3.73 1.17
CA LYS A 207 13.66 5.17 1.04
C LYS A 207 13.21 5.71 -0.31
N GLN A 208 13.59 5.07 -1.41
CA GLN A 208 13.17 5.49 -2.76
C GLN A 208 11.64 5.47 -2.92
N TRP A 209 10.99 4.41 -2.43
CA TRP A 209 9.53 4.32 -2.44
C TRP A 209 8.88 5.38 -1.56
N SER A 210 9.42 5.62 -0.36
CA SER A 210 8.97 6.67 0.56
C SER A 210 9.02 8.07 -0.08
N GLU A 211 10.11 8.37 -0.78
CA GLU A 211 10.28 9.64 -1.49
C GLU A 211 9.31 9.78 -2.67
N LYS A 212 9.10 8.70 -3.44
CA LYS A 212 8.15 8.65 -4.56
C LYS A 212 6.70 8.85 -4.12
N VAL A 213 6.23 8.09 -3.13
CA VAL A 213 4.84 8.18 -2.65
C VAL A 213 4.57 9.56 -2.04
N THR A 214 5.52 10.09 -1.28
CA THR A 214 5.39 11.43 -0.69
C THR A 214 5.40 12.52 -1.76
N LYS A 215 6.22 12.38 -2.81
CA LYS A 215 6.22 13.31 -3.95
C LYS A 215 4.86 13.35 -4.63
N GLU A 216 4.22 12.21 -4.81
CA GLU A 216 2.88 12.12 -5.42
C GLU A 216 1.80 12.75 -4.52
N PHE A 217 1.82 12.48 -3.21
CA PHE A 217 0.94 13.15 -2.24
C PHE A 217 1.11 14.68 -2.30
N PHE A 218 2.35 15.16 -2.34
CA PHE A 218 2.61 16.59 -2.41
C PHE A 218 2.21 17.22 -3.75
N GLN A 219 2.29 16.49 -4.86
CA GLN A 219 1.75 16.95 -6.14
C GLN A 219 0.23 17.14 -6.08
N GLN A 220 -0.50 16.20 -5.46
CA GLN A 220 -1.93 16.38 -5.21
C GLN A 220 -2.19 17.62 -4.33
N GLY A 221 -1.45 17.78 -3.23
CA GLY A 221 -1.60 18.94 -2.33
C GLY A 221 -1.34 20.28 -3.00
N ASP A 222 -0.36 20.35 -3.90
CA ASP A 222 -0.10 21.57 -4.69
C ASP A 222 -1.27 21.92 -5.62
N ILE A 223 -1.88 20.91 -6.25
CA ILE A 223 -3.08 21.08 -7.07
C ILE A 223 -4.24 21.59 -6.19
N GLU A 224 -4.45 20.97 -5.03
CA GLU A 224 -5.49 21.39 -4.07
C GLU A 224 -5.30 22.85 -3.64
N LYS A 225 -4.08 23.25 -3.22
CA LYS A 225 -3.76 24.64 -2.88
C LYS A 225 -4.00 25.59 -4.05
N LYS A 226 -3.51 25.26 -5.24
CA LYS A 226 -3.65 26.09 -6.45
C LYS A 226 -5.12 26.34 -6.81
N HIS A 227 -5.97 25.33 -6.62
CA HIS A 227 -7.40 25.41 -6.91
C HIS A 227 -8.25 25.83 -5.70
N LYS A 228 -7.61 26.24 -4.59
CA LYS A 228 -8.28 26.68 -3.34
C LYS A 228 -9.21 25.61 -2.75
N LEU A 229 -8.85 24.35 -2.92
CA LEU A 229 -9.49 23.22 -2.26
C LEU A 229 -8.87 23.01 -0.87
N GLU A 230 -9.61 22.38 0.04
CA GLU A 230 -9.03 21.88 1.28
C GLU A 230 -7.93 20.86 0.95
N VAL A 231 -6.73 21.06 1.49
CA VAL A 231 -5.59 20.17 1.27
C VAL A 231 -5.81 18.88 2.03
N SER A 232 -5.70 17.76 1.34
CA SER A 232 -5.92 16.45 1.93
C SER A 232 -4.87 16.13 3.00
N PRO A 233 -5.21 15.30 4.00
CA PRO A 233 -4.23 14.80 4.97
C PRO A 233 -2.98 14.25 4.26
N LEU A 234 -1.81 14.47 4.85
CA LEU A 234 -0.49 14.08 4.33
C LEU A 234 -0.03 14.78 3.04
N CYS A 235 -0.90 15.47 2.32
CA CYS A 235 -0.60 16.06 1.01
C CYS A 235 0.05 17.46 1.10
N ASP A 236 0.05 18.09 2.27
CA ASP A 236 0.70 19.38 2.46
C ASP A 236 2.20 19.25 2.76
N ARG A 237 3.05 19.66 1.81
CA ARG A 237 4.52 19.68 1.92
C ARG A 237 5.08 20.72 2.91
N GLU A 238 4.28 21.69 3.34
CA GLU A 238 4.68 22.71 4.32
C GLU A 238 4.48 22.20 5.75
N SER A 239 3.49 21.34 5.97
CA SER A 239 3.19 20.78 7.30
C SER A 239 3.71 19.35 7.52
N ASN A 240 4.03 18.62 6.45
CA ASN A 240 4.47 17.23 6.52
C ASN A 240 5.89 17.06 5.98
N THR A 241 6.58 16.05 6.51
CA THR A 241 7.87 15.58 6.00
C THR A 241 7.77 14.11 5.63
N VAL A 242 8.64 13.64 4.73
CA VAL A 242 8.72 12.22 4.35
C VAL A 242 8.81 11.35 5.62
N GLY A 243 9.75 11.67 6.53
CA GLY A 243 9.92 10.90 7.76
C GLY A 243 8.67 10.85 8.65
N LYS A 244 7.92 11.96 8.80
CA LYS A 244 6.70 11.97 9.63
C LYS A 244 5.61 11.09 9.02
N ILE A 245 5.41 11.21 7.71
CA ILE A 245 4.45 10.38 6.95
C ILE A 245 4.83 8.91 7.09
N GLN A 246 6.10 8.56 6.87
CA GLN A 246 6.56 7.17 6.91
C GLN A 246 6.48 6.55 8.30
N ILE A 247 6.89 7.26 9.37
CA ILE A 247 6.77 6.75 10.74
C ILE A 247 5.29 6.51 11.10
N GLY A 248 4.39 7.42 10.73
CA GLY A 248 2.95 7.27 10.94
C GLY A 248 2.39 6.06 10.19
N PHE A 249 2.69 5.96 8.89
CA PHE A 249 2.26 4.85 8.04
C PHE A 249 2.76 3.49 8.57
N MET A 250 4.05 3.38 8.90
CA MET A 250 4.62 2.16 9.48
C MET A 250 3.90 1.78 10.78
N THR A 251 3.72 2.74 11.70
CA THR A 251 3.13 2.48 13.03
C THR A 251 1.66 2.07 12.97
N TYR A 252 0.86 2.76 12.16
CA TYR A 252 -0.60 2.65 12.23
C TYR A 252 -1.21 1.80 11.12
N VAL A 253 -0.47 1.54 10.04
CA VAL A 253 -0.97 0.82 8.87
C VAL A 253 -0.15 -0.43 8.59
N ALA A 254 1.16 -0.32 8.41
CA ALA A 254 1.98 -1.46 7.98
C ALA A 254 2.25 -2.46 9.14
N GLU A 255 2.76 -2.00 10.29
CA GLU A 255 3.09 -2.86 11.44
C GLU A 255 1.90 -3.75 11.86
N PRO A 256 0.66 -3.24 12.02
CA PRO A 256 -0.48 -4.08 12.37
C PRO A 256 -0.77 -5.18 11.34
N LEU A 257 -0.67 -4.88 10.03
CA LEU A 257 -0.91 -5.87 8.98
C LEU A 257 0.17 -6.96 8.99
N PHE A 258 1.44 -6.56 9.01
CA PHE A 258 2.56 -7.49 8.96
C PHE A 258 2.71 -8.31 10.24
N ALA A 259 2.28 -7.78 11.39
CA ALA A 259 2.21 -8.55 12.63
C ALA A 259 1.19 -9.71 12.53
N GLU A 260 -0.01 -9.47 12.00
CA GLU A 260 -0.99 -10.54 11.77
C GLU A 260 -0.54 -11.50 10.66
N TRP A 261 0.10 -10.99 9.60
CA TRP A 261 0.69 -11.85 8.57
C TRP A 261 1.77 -12.77 9.14
N ALA A 262 2.65 -12.25 10.02
CA ALA A 262 3.68 -13.06 10.68
C ALA A 262 3.07 -14.11 11.63
N ARG A 263 1.92 -13.84 12.27
CA ARG A 263 1.17 -14.85 13.03
C ARG A 263 0.63 -15.97 12.14
N PHE A 264 0.17 -15.63 10.93
CA PHE A 264 -0.30 -16.61 9.96
C PHE A 264 0.86 -17.43 9.37
N SER A 265 1.94 -16.76 8.99
CA SER A 265 3.09 -17.32 8.29
C SER A 265 4.37 -16.96 9.04
N ASP A 266 4.65 -17.69 10.13
CA ASP A 266 5.82 -17.45 10.97
C ASP A 266 7.08 -18.06 10.34
N THR A 267 7.61 -17.35 9.35
CA THR A 267 8.78 -17.75 8.57
C THR A 267 9.86 -16.69 8.59
N ARG A 268 11.04 -17.04 8.06
CA ARG A 268 12.15 -16.10 7.91
C ARG A 268 11.75 -14.87 7.09
N LEU A 269 10.90 -15.00 6.07
CA LEU A 269 10.45 -13.85 5.27
C LEU A 269 9.68 -12.86 6.16
N SER A 270 8.70 -13.35 6.92
CA SER A 270 7.91 -12.51 7.85
C SER A 270 8.79 -11.79 8.88
N GLN A 271 9.74 -12.49 9.49
CA GLN A 271 10.67 -11.89 10.44
C GLN A 271 11.60 -10.87 9.76
N THR A 272 12.03 -11.13 8.52
CA THR A 272 12.85 -10.19 7.73
C THR A 272 12.08 -8.91 7.41
N MET A 273 10.81 -9.04 7.01
CA MET A 273 9.95 -7.89 6.69
C MET A 273 9.73 -6.99 7.92
N LEU A 274 9.37 -7.58 9.06
CA LEU A 274 9.22 -6.85 10.33
C LEU A 274 10.54 -6.23 10.80
N GLY A 275 11.65 -6.95 10.65
CA GLY A 275 12.99 -6.46 10.99
C GLY A 275 13.38 -5.24 10.15
N HIS A 276 13.23 -5.29 8.83
CA HIS A 276 13.47 -4.13 7.97
C HIS A 276 12.54 -2.96 8.31
N MET A 277 11.26 -3.22 8.57
CA MET A 277 10.33 -2.16 8.95
C MET A 277 10.76 -1.44 10.23
N GLY A 278 11.18 -2.19 11.25
CA GLY A 278 11.73 -1.61 12.49
C GLY A 278 12.99 -0.78 12.25
N LEU A 279 13.94 -1.30 11.46
CA LEU A 279 15.17 -0.57 11.10
C LEU A 279 14.86 0.71 10.30
N ASN A 280 14.00 0.62 9.29
CA ASN A 280 13.64 1.76 8.44
C ASN A 280 12.88 2.84 9.23
N LYS A 281 12.00 2.43 10.16
CA LYS A 281 11.32 3.35 11.08
C LYS A 281 12.32 4.08 11.97
N ALA A 282 13.32 3.38 12.51
CA ALA A 282 14.38 3.99 13.30
C ALA A 282 15.24 4.95 12.46
N SER A 283 15.58 4.59 11.22
CA SER A 283 16.31 5.46 10.29
C SER A 283 15.56 6.77 10.00
N TRP A 284 14.24 6.71 9.74
CA TRP A 284 13.43 7.93 9.60
C TRP A 284 13.38 8.76 10.88
N GLY A 285 13.34 8.12 12.06
CA GLY A 285 13.39 8.79 13.35
C GLY A 285 14.71 9.54 13.58
N GLY A 286 15.84 8.91 13.23
CA GLY A 286 17.17 9.53 13.32
C GLY A 286 17.32 10.75 12.41
N LEU A 287 16.84 10.65 11.16
CA LEU A 287 16.89 11.77 10.19
C LEU A 287 16.08 13.00 10.64
N GLN A 288 15.05 12.83 11.47
CA GLN A 288 14.29 13.97 12.03
C GLN A 288 15.08 14.70 13.13
N GLN A 289 15.83 13.96 13.94
CA GLN A 289 16.64 14.53 15.01
C GLN A 289 17.82 15.34 14.45
N GLU A 290 18.47 14.85 13.39
CA GLU A 290 19.56 15.57 12.71
C GLU A 290 19.10 16.87 12.01
N GLN A 291 17.84 16.95 11.60
CA GLN A 291 17.25 18.14 10.97
C GLN A 291 16.77 19.20 11.98
N THR A 292 16.78 18.87 13.27
CA THR A 292 16.48 19.82 14.35
C THR A 292 17.82 20.21 15.00
N PRO A 293 18.37 21.42 14.76
CA PRO A 293 19.62 21.81 15.41
C PRO A 293 19.42 21.81 16.93
N ALA A 294 20.45 21.38 17.65
CA ALA A 294 20.56 21.57 19.10
C ALA A 294 20.62 23.07 19.42
N SER A 295 19.47 23.74 19.47
CA SER A 295 19.32 25.03 20.13
C SER A 295 18.67 24.78 21.48
N ASP A 296 19.47 24.39 22.46
CA ASP A 296 19.24 24.62 23.90
C ASP A 296 20.46 24.12 24.69
N GLU A 297 21.64 24.70 24.41
CA GLU A 297 22.65 24.84 25.46
C GLU A 297 22.43 26.20 26.13
N ALA A 298 21.63 26.20 27.20
CA ALA A 298 21.56 27.33 28.10
C ALA A 298 22.87 27.35 28.93
N GLU A 299 23.78 28.26 28.60
CA GLU A 299 24.89 28.63 29.48
C GLU A 299 24.35 29.15 30.83
N PRO A 300 24.92 28.71 31.97
CA PRO A 300 24.62 29.33 33.25
C PRO A 300 25.39 30.65 33.37
N SER A 301 24.71 31.77 33.13
CA SER A 301 25.23 33.10 33.44
C SER A 301 25.35 33.27 34.96
N ALA A 302 26.58 33.21 35.46
CA ALA A 302 26.95 33.72 36.77
C ALA A 302 27.34 35.20 36.64
N ALA A 303 26.58 36.09 37.29
CA ALA A 303 27.04 37.42 37.65
C ALA A 303 26.42 37.86 38.98
N ALA A 304 27.26 37.88 40.01
CA ALA A 304 27.00 38.50 41.29
C ALA A 304 27.22 40.02 41.22
N ALA A 305 26.42 40.81 41.96
CA ALA A 305 26.91 41.80 42.94
C ALA A 305 25.80 42.78 43.39
N GLY A 306 25.66 42.91 44.72
CA GLY A 306 25.64 44.24 45.35
C GLY A 306 24.29 44.82 45.83
N GLY A 307 24.01 44.64 47.13
CA GLY A 307 23.97 45.80 48.03
C GLY A 307 22.61 46.44 48.41
N SER A 308 22.23 46.19 49.67
CA SER A 308 21.71 47.17 50.66
C SER A 308 20.25 47.64 50.65
N SER A 309 19.54 47.18 51.70
CA SER A 309 18.70 47.92 52.66
C SER A 309 17.56 48.83 52.16
N SER A 310 16.31 48.50 52.53
CA SER A 310 15.63 49.05 53.73
C SER A 310 14.15 48.67 53.80
N LYS A 311 13.72 48.38 55.04
CA LYS A 311 12.37 48.40 55.65
C LYS A 311 11.21 48.94 54.81
N GLU A 312 10.06 48.25 54.83
CA GLU A 312 8.87 48.62 55.62
C GLU A 312 7.73 47.59 55.48
N ILE A 313 7.15 47.22 56.63
CA ILE A 313 5.83 46.59 56.85
C ILE A 313 4.95 47.77 57.29
N PRO A 314 3.66 47.96 56.87
CA PRO A 314 2.60 47.10 57.42
C PRO A 314 1.25 46.93 56.68
N GLN A 315 0.58 45.85 57.13
CA GLN A 315 -0.86 45.72 57.45
C GLN A 315 -1.94 45.61 56.36
N GLY A 316 -2.92 44.75 56.68
CA GLY A 316 -4.29 44.76 56.15
C GLY A 316 -4.65 43.49 55.38
N SER A 317 -5.01 42.37 56.02
CA SER A 317 -6.35 42.04 56.55
C SER A 317 -7.42 41.70 55.49
N ARG A 318 -7.96 40.48 55.64
CA ARG A 318 -9.30 39.97 55.27
C ARG A 318 -9.57 39.58 53.81
N GLU A 319 -9.66 38.27 53.57
CA GLU A 319 -10.91 37.48 53.51
C GLU A 319 -11.59 37.59 52.15
N SER A 320 -11.31 36.62 51.27
CA SER A 320 -12.25 35.76 50.50
C SER A 320 -11.54 35.19 49.30
#